data_AF-A0A925V2T4-F1
#
_entry.id   AF-A0A925V2T4-F1
#
_cell.length_a   1.000
_cell.length_b   1.000
_cell.length_c   1.000
_cell.angle_alpha   90.00
_cell.angle_beta   90.00
_cell.angle_gamma   90.00
#
_symmetry.space_group_name_H-M   'P 1'
#
loop_
_entity.id
_entity.type
_entity.pdbx_description
1 polymer ?
#
loop_
_entity_poly.entity_id
_entity_poly.type
_entity_poly.pdbx_seq_one_letter_code
_entity_poly.pdbx_strand_id
1 'polypeptide(L)'
;MGSPTIQLSAPATPYWRSPDSSVTLLQGDCLERLAELPADSVDVIFADPPYFLSNGGTTCKSGRRVSVDKGAWDRSLGVDDNHAFNRAWLSACQRVLTPNGTMWVSGTSHVIHSVGFGMQQLGFKLLNEITWEKPNPPP
;
A
#
# COMPACT_ATOMS: atom_id res chain seq x y z
N MET A 1 12.86 23.10 16.61
CA MET A 1 12.40 21.74 17.00
C MET A 1 12.86 20.80 15.91
N GLY A 2 13.80 19.90 16.21
CA GLY A 2 14.31 18.95 15.21
C GLY A 2 13.22 17.97 14.81
N SER A 3 13.14 17.64 13.52
CA SER A 3 12.24 16.60 13.02
C SER A 3 12.62 15.27 13.70
N PRO A 4 11.69 14.53 14.31
CA PRO A 4 12.01 13.23 14.89
C PRO A 4 12.48 12.29 13.77
N THR A 5 13.78 12.00 13.74
CA THR A 5 14.34 10.96 12.88
C THR A 5 13.94 9.62 13.47
N ILE A 6 13.16 8.82 12.72
CA ILE A 6 12.87 7.44 13.09
C ILE A 6 14.20 6.70 13.22
N GLN A 7 14.57 6.32 14.45
CA GLN A 7 15.73 5.48 14.70
C GLN A 7 15.33 4.02 14.46
N LEU A 8 15.76 3.47 13.32
CA LEU A 8 15.61 2.06 12.99
C LEU A 8 16.33 1.20 14.02
N SER A 9 15.64 0.25 14.66
CA SER A 9 16.25 -0.75 15.54
C SER A 9 16.97 -1.79 14.67
N ALA A 10 18.28 -1.57 14.47
CA ALA A 10 19.14 -2.13 13.42
C ALA A 10 18.72 -1.64 12.01
N PRO A 11 19.61 -0.95 11.25
CA PRO A 11 19.16 -0.31 10.03
C PRO A 11 18.92 -1.37 8.97
N ALA A 12 17.66 -1.52 8.56
CA ALA A 12 17.32 -1.93 7.20
C ALA A 12 18.33 -1.25 6.25
N THR A 13 19.15 -2.02 5.54
CA THR A 13 20.19 -1.45 4.67
C THR A 13 19.47 -0.62 3.60
N PRO A 14 19.62 0.71 3.62
CA PRO A 14 18.89 1.55 2.70
C PRO A 14 19.37 1.29 1.28
N TYR A 15 18.45 1.18 0.34
CA TYR A 15 18.80 1.16 -1.08
C TYR A 15 19.31 2.55 -1.51
N TRP A 16 18.69 3.60 -0.96
CA TRP A 16 19.12 4.97 -1.17
C TRP A 16 18.71 5.85 0.02
N ARG A 17 19.49 6.89 0.31
CA ARG A 17 19.15 7.96 1.25
C ARG A 17 19.42 9.32 0.62
N SER A 18 18.57 10.29 0.93
CA SER A 18 18.83 11.68 0.57
C SER A 18 20.05 12.23 1.33
N PRO A 19 20.76 13.24 0.79
CA PRO A 19 21.94 13.82 1.45
C PRO A 19 21.69 14.36 2.86
N ASP A 20 20.48 14.87 3.11
CA ASP A 20 20.02 15.36 4.42
C ASP A 20 19.41 14.25 5.31
N SER A 21 19.38 13.00 4.82
CA SER A 21 18.78 11.83 5.49
C SER A 21 17.29 11.95 5.82
N SER A 22 16.55 12.90 5.23
CA SER A 22 15.11 13.06 5.42
C SER A 22 14.28 12.01 4.67
N VAL A 23 14.84 11.42 3.61
CA VAL A 23 14.20 10.37 2.81
C VAL A 23 15.07 9.13 2.79
N THR A 24 14.45 7.99 3.10
CA THR A 24 15.07 6.66 2.96
C THR A 24 14.23 5.83 2.01
N LEU A 25 14.88 5.25 1.01
CA LEU A 25 14.29 4.28 0.10
C LEU A 25 14.80 2.88 0.47
N LEU A 26 13.86 1.97 0.70
CA LEU A 26 14.13 0.56 0.96
C LEU A 26 13.70 -0.26 -0.26
N GLN A 27 14.57 -1.17 -0.71
CA GLN A 27 14.24 -2.09 -1.79
C GLN A 27 13.90 -3.47 -1.19
N GLY A 28 12.80 -4.07 -1.64
CA GLY A 28 12.42 -5.44 -1.30
C GLY A 28 10.91 -5.62 -1.16
N ASP A 29 10.54 -6.80 -0.66
CA ASP A 29 9.17 -7.08 -0.26
C ASP A 29 8.78 -6.19 0.93
N CYS A 30 7.58 -5.60 0.88
CA CYS A 30 7.17 -4.65 1.90
C CYS A 30 6.93 -5.31 3.27
N LEU A 31 6.53 -6.58 3.33
CA LEU A 31 6.35 -7.30 4.61
C LEU A 31 7.69 -7.52 5.29
N GLU A 32 8.71 -7.90 4.51
CA GLU A 32 10.08 -8.04 5.02
C GLU A 32 10.63 -6.69 5.53
N ARG A 33 10.52 -5.65 4.70
CA ARG A 33 11.03 -4.31 5.06
C ARG A 33 10.25 -3.72 6.24
N LEU A 34 8.94 -3.92 6.32
CA LEU A 34 8.15 -3.49 7.47
C LEU A 34 8.61 -4.22 8.72
N ALA A 35 8.87 -5.54 8.68
CA ALA A 35 9.32 -6.33 9.83
C ALA A 35 10.62 -5.82 10.49
N GLU A 36 11.48 -5.15 9.71
CA GLU A 36 12.72 -4.53 10.19
C GLU A 36 12.47 -3.19 10.92
N LEU A 37 11.30 -2.57 10.75
CA LEU A 37 10.94 -1.32 11.44
C LEU A 37 10.47 -1.60 12.87
N PRO A 38 10.80 -0.71 13.84
CA PRO A 38 10.24 -0.79 15.19
C PRO A 38 8.71 -0.73 15.17
N ALA A 39 8.08 -1.30 16.19
CA ALA A 39 6.66 -1.04 16.43
C ALA A 39 6.44 0.42 16.82
N ASP A 40 5.23 0.94 16.60
CA ASP A 40 4.83 2.30 17.01
C ASP A 40 5.82 3.40 16.56
N SER A 41 6.31 3.32 15.31
CA SER A 41 7.37 4.20 14.81
C SER A 41 6.97 5.07 13.61
N VAL A 42 5.79 4.86 13.03
CA VAL A 42 5.32 5.56 11.83
C VAL A 42 4.03 6.32 12.13
N ASP A 43 4.04 7.63 11.92
CA ASP A 43 2.86 8.48 12.16
C ASP A 43 1.83 8.41 11.03
N VAL A 44 2.29 8.28 9.78
CA VAL A 44 1.43 8.29 8.59
C VAL A 44 1.87 7.21 7.62
N ILE A 45 0.93 6.38 7.18
CA ILE A 45 1.12 5.41 6.10
C ILE A 45 0.23 5.79 4.92
N PHE A 46 0.79 5.75 3.72
CA PHE A 46 0.04 5.80 2.48
C PHE A 46 0.35 4.53 1.66
N ALA A 47 -0.68 3.79 1.27
CA ALA A 47 -0.53 2.55 0.51
C ALA A 47 -1.38 2.58 -0.77
N ASP A 48 -0.74 2.27 -1.90
CA ASP A 48 -1.40 2.01 -3.18
C ASP A 48 -1.14 0.54 -3.58
N PRO A 49 -1.89 -0.43 -3.02
CA PRO A 49 -1.66 -1.86 -3.23
C PRO A 49 -2.05 -2.31 -4.65
N PRO A 50 -1.70 -3.53 -5.06
CA PRO A 50 -2.21 -4.13 -6.30
C PRO A 50 -3.74 -4.18 -6.33
N TYR A 51 -4.34 -3.91 -7.50
CA TYR A 51 -5.81 -3.93 -7.67
C TYR A 51 -6.29 -5.24 -8.31
N PHE A 52 -5.36 -6.13 -8.65
CA PHE A 52 -5.60 -7.44 -9.23
C PHE A 52 -6.28 -7.40 -10.60
N LEU A 53 -5.89 -6.43 -11.44
CA LEU A 53 -6.52 -6.15 -12.73
C LEU A 53 -5.82 -6.82 -13.92
N SER A 54 -4.63 -7.40 -13.72
CA SER A 54 -3.89 -8.08 -14.78
C SER A 54 -4.48 -9.46 -15.06
N ASN A 55 -5.33 -9.55 -16.08
CA ASN A 55 -6.12 -10.74 -16.41
C ASN A 55 -5.96 -11.21 -17.87
N GLY A 56 -4.99 -10.70 -18.61
CA GLY A 56 -4.79 -11.00 -20.04
C GLY A 56 -5.75 -10.25 -20.98
N GLY A 57 -6.56 -9.33 -20.46
CA GLY A 57 -7.47 -8.50 -21.23
C GLY A 57 -6.78 -7.36 -22.00
N THR A 58 -7.58 -6.59 -22.72
CA THR A 58 -7.12 -5.40 -23.45
C THR A 58 -8.12 -4.26 -23.34
N THR A 59 -7.65 -3.03 -23.20
CA THR A 59 -8.46 -1.80 -23.19
C THR A 59 -8.09 -0.89 -24.37
N CYS A 60 -8.86 0.19 -24.59
CA CYS A 60 -8.58 1.21 -25.59
C CYS A 60 -8.01 2.46 -24.92
N LYS A 61 -6.76 2.81 -25.22
CA LYS A 61 -6.13 4.05 -24.78
C LYS A 61 -5.79 4.90 -25.99
N SER A 62 -6.37 6.09 -26.08
CA SER A 62 -6.16 7.02 -27.20
C SER A 62 -6.43 6.38 -28.57
N GLY A 63 -7.51 5.58 -28.68
CA GLY A 63 -7.89 4.89 -29.92
C GLY A 63 -7.06 3.65 -30.25
N ARG A 64 -6.11 3.24 -29.38
CA ARG A 64 -5.26 2.06 -29.59
C ARG A 64 -5.56 0.96 -28.59
N ARG A 65 -5.57 -0.28 -29.06
CA ARG A 65 -5.66 -1.47 -28.20
C ARG A 65 -4.37 -1.60 -27.38
N VAL A 66 -4.50 -1.61 -26.06
CA VAL A 66 -3.40 -1.77 -25.10
C VAL A 66 -3.73 -2.89 -24.13
N SER A 67 -2.71 -3.60 -23.64
CA SER A 67 -2.89 -4.63 -22.61
C SER A 67 -3.33 -4.00 -21.29
N VAL A 68 -4.19 -4.70 -20.53
CA VAL A 68 -4.52 -4.31 -19.15
C VAL A 68 -3.50 -4.87 -18.14
N ASP A 69 -2.62 -5.77 -18.57
CA ASP A 69 -1.61 -6.38 -17.71
C ASP A 69 -0.55 -5.35 -17.31
N LYS A 70 -0.50 -5.05 -16.02
CA LYS A 70 0.48 -4.15 -15.38
C LYS A 70 1.73 -4.90 -14.92
N GLY A 71 1.59 -6.17 -14.56
CA GLY A 71 2.67 -7.01 -14.09
C GLY A 71 2.18 -8.28 -13.40
N ALA A 72 3.09 -9.20 -13.12
CA ALA A 72 2.76 -10.44 -12.41
C ALA A 72 2.22 -10.17 -10.98
N TRP A 73 2.69 -9.11 -10.34
CA TRP A 73 2.26 -8.66 -9.01
C TRP A 73 0.80 -8.17 -8.94
N ASP A 74 0.18 -7.89 -10.09
CA ASP A 74 -1.21 -7.42 -10.20
C ASP A 74 -2.14 -8.50 -10.78
N ARG A 75 -1.69 -9.76 -10.85
CA ARG A 75 -2.55 -10.90 -11.22
C ARG A 75 -3.30 -11.38 -9.98
N SER A 76 -4.61 -11.60 -10.11
CA SER A 76 -5.40 -12.24 -9.06
C SER A 76 -5.01 -13.71 -8.90
N LEU A 77 -4.98 -14.19 -7.65
CA LEU A 77 -4.86 -15.61 -7.32
C LEU A 77 -6.20 -16.21 -6.84
N GLY A 78 -7.29 -15.42 -6.85
CA GLY A 78 -8.57 -15.78 -6.27
C GLY A 78 -8.97 -14.82 -5.15
N VAL A 79 -10.26 -14.77 -4.83
CA VAL A 79 -10.80 -13.80 -3.86
C VAL A 79 -10.20 -14.02 -2.47
N ASP A 80 -10.08 -15.28 -2.04
CA ASP A 80 -9.55 -15.61 -0.71
C ASP A 80 -8.06 -15.28 -0.58
N ASP A 81 -7.24 -15.63 -1.59
CA ASP A 81 -5.81 -15.33 -1.62
C ASP A 81 -5.55 -13.81 -1.72
N ASN A 82 -6.32 -13.10 -2.55
CA ASN A 82 -6.26 -11.64 -2.64
C ASN A 82 -6.62 -10.99 -1.30
N HIS A 83 -7.62 -11.51 -0.59
CA HIS A 83 -8.02 -11.00 0.71
C HIS A 83 -6.97 -11.32 1.79
N ALA A 84 -6.40 -12.53 1.78
CA ALA A 84 -5.30 -12.92 2.66
C ALA A 84 -4.06 -12.03 2.45
N PHE A 85 -3.69 -11.77 1.20
CA PHE A 85 -2.64 -10.81 0.85
C PHE A 85 -2.94 -9.43 1.44
N ASN A 86 -4.17 -8.93 1.27
CA ASN A 86 -4.57 -7.63 1.81
C ASN A 86 -4.43 -7.55 3.33
N ARG A 87 -4.90 -8.58 4.04
CA ARG A 87 -4.79 -8.63 5.51
C ARG A 87 -3.34 -8.70 5.98
N ALA A 88 -2.46 -9.40 5.26
CA ALA A 88 -1.07 -9.55 5.66
C ALA A 88 -0.34 -8.20 5.71
N TRP A 89 -0.44 -7.39 4.65
CA TRP A 89 0.22 -6.08 4.64
C TRP A 89 -0.48 -5.06 5.54
N LEU A 90 -1.81 -5.10 5.67
CA LEU A 90 -2.54 -4.25 6.61
C LEU A 90 -2.10 -4.51 8.06
N SER A 91 -1.91 -5.78 8.44
CA SER A 91 -1.44 -6.16 9.78
C SER A 91 0.00 -5.72 10.03
N ALA A 92 0.87 -5.83 9.03
CA ALA A 92 2.26 -5.35 9.13
C ALA A 92 2.31 -3.83 9.29
N CYS A 93 1.48 -3.10 8.54
CA CYS A 93 1.32 -1.65 8.70
C CYS A 93 0.78 -1.27 10.08
N GLN A 94 -0.22 -2.00 10.60
CA GLN A 94 -0.79 -1.73 11.93
C GLN A 94 0.26 -1.79 13.04
N ARG A 95 1.20 -2.75 12.97
CA ARG A 95 2.25 -2.92 13.96
C ARG A 95 3.20 -1.72 14.04
N VAL A 96 3.55 -1.14 12.90
CA VAL A 96 4.52 -0.02 12.84
C VAL A 96 3.86 1.34 13.05
N LEU A 97 2.54 1.42 12.89
CA LEU A 97 1.79 2.66 13.08
C LEU A 97 1.79 3.05 14.57
N THR A 98 2.03 4.33 14.88
CA THR A 98 1.91 4.82 16.26
C THR A 98 0.45 4.72 16.75
N PRO A 99 0.20 4.73 18.07
CA PRO A 99 -1.17 4.68 18.61
C PRO A 99 -2.10 5.81 18.13
N ASN A 100 -1.52 6.94 17.71
CA ASN A 100 -2.23 8.09 17.14
C ASN A 100 -1.99 8.27 15.63
N GLY A 101 -1.35 7.29 15.00
CA GLY A 101 -1.02 7.34 13.58
C GLY A 101 -2.24 7.13 12.69
N THR A 102 -2.11 7.48 11.42
CA THR A 102 -3.16 7.33 10.42
C THR A 102 -2.66 6.61 9.18
N MET A 103 -3.54 5.86 8.53
CA MET A 103 -3.24 5.15 7.29
C MET A 103 -4.28 5.51 6.22
N TRP A 104 -3.77 5.77 5.02
CA TRP A 104 -4.53 5.99 3.81
C TRP A 104 -4.28 4.85 2.84
N VAL A 105 -5.33 4.29 2.26
CA VAL A 105 -5.22 3.24 1.24
C VAL A 105 -6.01 3.66 0.02
N SER A 106 -5.36 3.70 -1.14
CA SER A 106 -6.04 3.89 -2.41
C SER A 106 -6.51 2.57 -3.00
N GLY A 107 -7.61 2.62 -3.75
CA GLY A 107 -8.18 1.45 -4.38
C GLY A 107 -9.30 1.84 -5.33
N THR A 108 -9.62 0.93 -6.25
CA THR A 108 -10.91 0.94 -6.96
C THR A 108 -11.87 -0.05 -6.30
N SER A 109 -13.11 -0.12 -6.78
CA SER A 109 -14.11 -1.10 -6.32
C SER A 109 -13.62 -2.56 -6.31
N HIS A 110 -12.67 -2.90 -7.19
CA HIS A 110 -12.07 -4.24 -7.27
C HIS A 110 -11.33 -4.68 -6.00
N VAL A 111 -10.82 -3.74 -5.19
CA VAL A 111 -9.98 -4.04 -4.03
C VAL A 111 -10.42 -3.33 -2.75
N ILE A 112 -11.02 -2.14 -2.86
CA ILE A 112 -11.27 -1.26 -1.71
C ILE A 112 -12.24 -1.88 -0.70
N HIS A 113 -13.21 -2.67 -1.17
CA HIS A 113 -14.13 -3.39 -0.29
C HIS A 113 -13.43 -4.49 0.52
N SER A 114 -12.52 -5.25 -0.11
CA SER A 114 -11.71 -6.26 0.59
C SER A 114 -10.76 -5.59 1.59
N VAL A 115 -10.13 -4.48 1.22
CA VAL A 115 -9.25 -3.71 2.10
C VAL A 115 -10.03 -3.18 3.30
N GLY A 116 -11.18 -2.53 3.06
CA GLY A 116 -12.04 -2.00 4.12
C GLY A 116 -12.51 -3.09 5.09
N PHE A 117 -12.89 -4.26 4.57
CA PHE A 117 -13.23 -5.42 5.41
C PHE A 117 -12.01 -5.93 6.21
N GLY A 118 -10.85 -6.04 5.58
CA GLY A 118 -9.61 -6.44 6.27
C GLY A 118 -9.21 -5.45 7.38
N MET A 119 -9.39 -4.15 7.14
CA MET A 119 -9.19 -3.11 8.14
C MET A 119 -10.14 -3.28 9.33
N GLN A 120 -11.43 -3.55 9.09
CA GLN A 120 -12.39 -3.81 10.17
C GLN A 120 -12.03 -5.07 10.98
N GLN A 121 -11.62 -6.15 10.32
CA GLN A 121 -11.19 -7.38 11.00
C GLN A 121 -9.95 -7.17 11.90
N LEU A 122 -9.07 -6.24 11.52
CA LEU A 122 -7.89 -5.85 12.30
C LEU A 122 -8.20 -4.78 13.36
N GLY A 123 -9.46 -4.32 13.46
CA GLY A 123 -9.87 -3.33 14.45
C GLY A 123 -9.47 -1.89 14.13
N PHE A 124 -9.15 -1.57 12.88
CA PHE A 124 -8.96 -0.18 12.47
C PHE A 124 -10.27 0.61 12.63
N LYS A 125 -10.14 1.87 13.07
CA LYS A 125 -11.25 2.82 13.05
C LYS A 125 -11.29 3.51 11.68
N LEU A 126 -12.23 3.12 10.83
CA LEU A 126 -12.48 3.81 9.57
C LEU A 126 -13.04 5.21 9.85
N LEU A 127 -12.33 6.24 9.38
CA LEU A 127 -12.70 7.64 9.61
C LEU A 127 -13.50 8.22 8.46
N ASN A 128 -12.98 8.09 7.23
CA ASN A 128 -13.57 8.66 6.03
C ASN A 128 -13.25 7.80 4.81
N GLU A 129 -14.12 7.88 3.81
CA GLU A 129 -13.85 7.44 2.45
C GLU A 129 -13.76 8.68 1.56
N ILE A 130 -12.65 8.85 0.84
CA ILE A 130 -12.43 9.98 -0.06
C ILE A 130 -12.43 9.49 -1.49
N THR A 131 -13.32 10.06 -2.31
CA THR A 131 -13.40 9.76 -3.74
C THR A 131 -12.47 10.67 -4.53
N TRP A 132 -11.55 10.09 -5.30
CA TRP A 132 -10.76 10.82 -6.29
C TRP A 132 -11.48 10.83 -7.64
N GLU A 133 -12.15 11.94 -7.95
CA GLU A 133 -12.76 12.16 -9.26
C GLU A 133 -11.70 12.48 -10.31
N LYS A 134 -11.63 11.67 -11.38
CA LYS A 134 -10.72 11.87 -12.51
C LYS A 134 -11.55 12.40 -13.68
N PRO A 135 -11.40 13.68 -14.10
CA PRO A 135 -12.26 14.28 -15.12
C PRO A 135 -12.18 13.61 -16.51
N ASN A 136 -11.05 12.97 -16.83
CA ASN A 136 -10.81 12.30 -18.11
C ASN A 136 -10.40 10.82 -17.88
N PRO A 137 -11.30 9.95 -17.39
CA PRO A 137 -10.95 8.55 -17.17
C PRO A 137 -10.84 7.81 -18.52
N PRO A 138 -9.99 6.76 -18.62
CA PRO A 138 -10.05 5.84 -19.75
C PRO A 138 -11.45 5.21 -19.85
N PRO A 139 -11.99 4.98 -21.07
CA PRO A 139 -13.28 4.30 -21.27
C PRO A 139 -13.24 2.82 -20.87
#